data_AF-A0AAU3UCH9-F1
#
_entry.id   AF-A0AAU3UCH9-F1
#
_cell.length_a   1.000
_cell.length_b   1.000
_cell.length_c   1.000
_cell.angle_alpha   90.00
_cell.angle_beta   90.00
_cell.angle_gamma   90.00
#
_symmetry.space_group_name_H-M   'P 1'
#
loop_
_entity.id
_entity.type
_entity.pdbx_description
1 polymer ?
#
loop_
_entity_poly.entity_id
_entity_poly.type
_entity_poly.pdbx_seq_one_letter_code
_entity_poly.pdbx_strand_id
1 'polypeptide(L)'
;MGVGAACGQDYRELEAPTFGNMLRRLRDNRGVSRERLAFNAGVSASYITHLEKGDRGNPTREVVEALTRYLDRLLPLSASDRRQLTDLAGLVGGEFPTVEQLRAAITPEMRRVLELHRPNLAALLDTRANMLASNEAWEQAFPGVSEDGNMLRWFFGNELATRVMVNWEADARQIARWMRGLIGRSGHAEGFADLIRELGEFPKFRQAWSDGGVEFAPHVWTLQLRNPVTGLRRKIYAQTGRMDGGAYPGHLLAILGLPG
;
A
#
# COMPACT_ATOMS: atom_id res chain seq x y z
N MET A 1 -36.31 2.10 -53.41
CA MET A 1 -35.84 0.80 -52.89
C MET A 1 -34.36 0.95 -52.62
N GLY A 2 -33.96 1.22 -51.37
CA GLY A 2 -33.38 0.21 -50.47
C GLY A 2 -31.86 0.16 -50.70
N VAL A 3 -30.95 0.29 -49.74
CA VAL A 3 -31.01 0.12 -48.29
C VAL A 3 -29.94 1.06 -47.72
N GLY A 4 -30.33 1.91 -46.77
CA GLY A 4 -29.40 2.80 -46.05
C GLY A 4 -28.47 1.97 -45.18
N ALA A 5 -27.19 2.33 -45.21
CA ALA A 5 -26.15 1.78 -44.36
C ALA A 5 -26.58 1.89 -42.88
N ALA A 6 -26.81 0.75 -42.25
CA ALA A 6 -26.91 0.66 -40.80
C ALA A 6 -25.52 0.88 -40.21
N CYS A 7 -25.21 2.11 -39.84
CA CYS A 7 -24.10 2.42 -38.95
C CYS A 7 -24.66 3.25 -37.80
N GLY A 8 -24.98 2.56 -36.72
CA GLY A 8 -25.43 3.13 -35.46
C GLY A 8 -25.20 2.09 -34.39
N GLN A 9 -23.93 1.84 -34.08
CA GLN A 9 -23.61 1.11 -32.86
C GLN A 9 -23.85 2.04 -31.67
N ASP A 10 -24.79 1.62 -30.84
CA ASP A 10 -25.12 2.14 -29.51
C ASP A 10 -23.84 2.13 -28.65
N TYR A 11 -23.10 3.23 -28.62
CA TYR A 11 -22.19 3.49 -27.52
C TYR A 11 -23.08 3.84 -26.32
N ARG A 12 -23.55 2.83 -25.57
CA ARG A 12 -24.03 3.08 -24.20
C ARG A 12 -22.98 3.95 -23.53
N GLU A 13 -23.36 5.16 -23.10
CA GLU A 13 -22.46 6.12 -22.47
C GLU A 13 -21.60 5.38 -21.45
N LEU A 14 -20.30 5.29 -21.73
CA LEU A 14 -19.35 4.64 -20.84
C LEU A 14 -19.17 5.58 -19.64
N GLU A 15 -20.00 5.40 -18.62
CA GLU A 15 -19.89 6.15 -17.38
C GLU A 15 -18.70 5.66 -16.56
N ALA A 16 -17.92 6.60 -16.01
CA ALA A 16 -16.90 6.27 -15.04
C ALA A 16 -17.54 5.58 -13.81
N PRO A 17 -16.88 4.59 -13.21
CA PRO A 17 -17.38 3.99 -11.97
C PRO A 17 -17.46 5.07 -10.88
N THR A 18 -18.58 5.09 -10.18
CA THR A 18 -18.81 5.97 -9.02
C THR A 18 -19.24 5.10 -7.85
N PHE A 19 -19.10 5.62 -6.62
CA PHE A 19 -19.59 4.89 -5.46
C PHE A 19 -21.08 4.53 -5.63
N GLY A 20 -21.86 5.47 -6.17
CA GLY A 20 -23.29 5.32 -6.39
C GLY A 20 -23.67 4.21 -7.37
N ASN A 21 -23.05 4.17 -8.55
CA ASN A 21 -23.37 3.13 -9.54
C ASN A 21 -22.92 1.74 -9.09
N MET A 22 -21.79 1.66 -8.37
CA MET A 22 -21.31 0.41 -7.77
C MET A 22 -22.23 -0.09 -6.66
N LEU A 23 -22.64 0.79 -5.73
CA LEU A 23 -23.56 0.45 -4.65
C LEU A 23 -24.90 -0.06 -5.20
N ARG A 24 -25.44 0.62 -6.22
CA ARG A 24 -26.68 0.24 -6.90
C ARG A 24 -26.57 -1.16 -7.50
N ARG A 25 -25.50 -1.43 -8.26
CA ARG A 25 -25.22 -2.74 -8.86
C ARG A 25 -25.18 -3.85 -7.81
N LEU A 26 -24.43 -3.63 -6.71
CA LEU A 26 -24.30 -4.62 -5.65
C LEU A 26 -25.61 -4.89 -4.91
N ARG A 27 -26.44 -3.85 -4.73
CA ARG A 27 -27.77 -3.94 -4.13
C ARG A 27 -28.74 -4.72 -5.01
N ASP A 28 -28.81 -4.38 -6.30
CA ASP A 28 -29.71 -5.00 -7.27
C ASP A 28 -29.37 -6.49 -7.48
N ASN A 29 -28.07 -6.82 -7.58
CA ASN A 29 -27.61 -8.21 -7.66
C ASN A 29 -27.99 -9.06 -6.44
N ARG A 30 -28.31 -8.43 -5.31
CA ARG A 30 -28.74 -9.09 -4.06
C ARG A 30 -30.24 -8.99 -3.81
N GLY A 31 -31.01 -8.39 -4.72
CA GLY A 31 -32.46 -8.23 -4.57
C GLY A 31 -32.86 -7.38 -3.35
N VAL A 32 -32.00 -6.45 -2.92
CA VAL A 32 -32.21 -5.64 -1.72
C VAL A 32 -32.91 -4.33 -2.09
N SER A 33 -33.94 -3.93 -1.34
CA SER A 33 -34.55 -2.60 -1.53
C SER A 33 -33.69 -1.50 -0.90
N ARG A 34 -33.84 -0.25 -1.36
CA ARG A 34 -33.10 0.89 -0.79
C ARG A 34 -33.41 1.08 0.69
N GLU A 35 -34.65 0.85 1.09
CA GLU A 35 -35.14 0.97 2.46
C GLU A 35 -34.49 -0.08 3.35
N ARG A 36 -34.39 -1.32 2.88
CA ARG A 36 -33.74 -2.40 3.64
C ARG A 36 -32.24 -2.15 3.77
N LEU A 37 -31.59 -1.70 2.70
CA LEU A 37 -30.17 -1.34 2.73
C LEU A 37 -29.92 -0.18 3.71
N ALA A 38 -30.74 0.87 3.63
CA ALA A 38 -30.65 2.05 4.49
C ALA A 38 -30.84 1.69 5.97
N PHE A 39 -31.87 0.90 6.30
CA PHE A 39 -32.14 0.44 7.65
C PHE A 39 -30.95 -0.32 8.25
N ASN A 40 -30.34 -1.23 7.49
CA ASN A 40 -29.19 -2.02 7.98
C ASN A 40 -27.89 -1.22 8.05
N ALA A 41 -27.78 -0.13 7.28
CA ALA A 41 -26.65 0.78 7.33
C ALA A 41 -26.84 1.95 8.31
N GLY A 42 -27.99 2.04 9.00
CA GLY A 42 -28.26 3.11 9.97
C GLY A 42 -28.45 4.49 9.34
N VAL A 43 -28.88 4.56 8.08
CA VAL A 43 -29.08 5.81 7.32
C VAL A 43 -30.50 5.87 6.74
N SER A 44 -30.90 7.01 6.18
CA SER A 44 -32.22 7.15 5.55
C SER A 44 -32.25 6.57 4.13
N ALA A 45 -33.43 6.10 3.68
CA ALA A 45 -33.62 5.63 2.30
C ALA A 45 -33.36 6.74 1.25
N SER A 46 -33.67 7.99 1.61
CA SER A 46 -33.32 9.17 0.80
C SER A 46 -31.81 9.33 0.67
N TYR A 47 -31.05 9.10 1.75
CA TYR A 47 -29.59 9.15 1.72
C TYR A 47 -29.00 8.12 0.75
N ILE A 48 -29.47 6.87 0.77
CA ILE A 48 -29.07 5.82 -0.20
C ILE A 48 -29.43 6.25 -1.64
N THR A 49 -30.60 6.84 -1.85
CA THR A 49 -31.02 7.31 -3.18
C THR A 49 -30.06 8.38 -3.73
N HIS A 50 -29.66 9.35 -2.90
CA HIS A 50 -28.71 10.38 -3.30
C HIS A 50 -27.30 9.82 -3.55
N LEU A 51 -26.85 8.88 -2.72
CA LEU A 51 -25.59 8.18 -2.95
C LEU A 51 -25.59 7.45 -4.29
N GLU A 52 -26.65 6.69 -4.60
CA GLU A 52 -26.76 5.96 -5.87
C GLU A 52 -26.78 6.88 -7.09
N LYS A 53 -27.35 8.08 -6.98
CA LYS A 53 -27.40 9.08 -8.05
C LYS A 53 -26.09 9.84 -8.25
N GLY A 54 -25.24 9.91 -7.24
CA GLY A 54 -24.01 10.71 -7.27
C GLY A 54 -24.22 12.20 -6.95
N ASP A 55 -25.43 12.59 -6.53
CA ASP A 55 -25.79 14.00 -6.23
C ASP A 55 -25.36 14.44 -4.81
N ARG A 56 -24.64 13.58 -4.08
CA ARG A 56 -24.03 13.88 -2.78
C ARG A 56 -22.56 13.49 -2.80
N GLY A 57 -21.77 14.20 -2.00
CA GLY A 57 -20.36 13.88 -1.79
C GLY A 57 -20.14 12.49 -1.18
N ASN A 58 -18.88 12.12 -1.02
CA ASN A 58 -18.50 10.78 -0.57
C ASN A 58 -19.10 10.43 0.81
N PRO A 59 -19.60 9.19 0.99
CA PRO A 59 -20.08 8.72 2.29
C PRO A 59 -18.94 8.62 3.31
N THR A 60 -19.27 8.68 4.60
CA THR A 60 -18.28 8.46 5.67
C THR A 60 -17.84 6.99 5.72
N ARG A 61 -16.70 6.73 6.38
CA ARG A 61 -16.17 5.37 6.54
C ARG A 61 -17.17 4.43 7.20
N GLU A 62 -17.81 4.87 8.27
CA GLU A 62 -18.75 4.08 9.05
C GLU A 62 -19.93 3.62 8.18
N VAL A 63 -20.42 4.52 7.32
CA VAL A 63 -21.50 4.22 6.36
C VAL A 63 -21.03 3.19 5.33
N VAL A 64 -19.85 3.36 4.74
CA VAL A 64 -19.31 2.42 3.75
C VAL A 64 -19.09 1.04 4.36
N GLU A 65 -18.55 0.96 5.59
CA GLU A 65 -18.36 -0.29 6.31
C GLU A 65 -19.68 -0.97 6.64
N ALA A 66 -20.69 -0.22 7.12
CA ALA A 66 -22.01 -0.77 7.42
C ALA A 66 -22.69 -1.33 6.16
N LEU A 67 -22.63 -0.59 5.04
CA LEU A 67 -23.14 -1.03 3.74
C LEU A 67 -22.43 -2.29 3.26
N THR A 68 -21.09 -2.28 3.26
CA THR A 68 -20.26 -3.40 2.81
C THR A 68 -20.54 -4.64 3.64
N ARG A 69 -20.56 -4.52 4.97
CA ARG A 69 -20.83 -5.63 5.91
C ARG A 69 -22.21 -6.24 5.70
N TYR A 70 -23.23 -5.42 5.44
CA TYR A 70 -24.57 -5.92 5.17
C TYR A 70 -24.65 -6.65 3.82
N LEU A 71 -24.09 -6.06 2.76
CA LEU A 71 -24.05 -6.67 1.43
C LEU A 71 -23.29 -8.00 1.43
N ASP A 72 -22.17 -8.05 2.16
CA ASP A 72 -21.33 -9.25 2.30
C ASP A 72 -22.04 -10.42 2.95
N ARG A 73 -22.87 -10.16 3.97
CA ARG A 73 -23.66 -11.19 4.67
C ARG A 73 -24.72 -11.85 3.78
N LEU A 74 -25.24 -11.12 2.80
CA LEU A 74 -26.26 -11.63 1.89
C LEU A 74 -25.65 -12.49 0.79
N LEU A 75 -24.55 -12.01 0.22
CA LEU A 75 -23.75 -12.72 -0.76
C LEU A 75 -22.31 -12.23 -0.60
N PRO A 76 -21.31 -13.12 -0.38
CA PRO A 76 -19.94 -12.71 -0.17
C PRO A 76 -19.45 -11.77 -1.29
N LEU A 77 -18.94 -10.61 -0.91
CA LEU A 77 -18.30 -9.68 -1.82
C LEU A 77 -16.91 -10.22 -2.18
N SER A 78 -16.54 -10.10 -3.46
CA SER A 78 -15.17 -10.33 -3.87
C SER A 78 -14.24 -9.30 -3.21
N ALA A 79 -12.95 -9.62 -3.06
CA ALA A 79 -11.97 -8.66 -2.56
C ALA A 79 -11.94 -7.38 -3.42
N SER A 80 -12.11 -7.53 -4.75
CA SER A 80 -12.18 -6.42 -5.70
C SER A 80 -13.43 -5.54 -5.51
N ASP A 81 -14.61 -6.11 -5.24
CA ASP A 81 -15.82 -5.33 -4.99
C ASP A 81 -15.72 -4.52 -3.69
N ARG A 82 -15.21 -5.14 -2.61
CA ARG A 82 -15.00 -4.46 -1.32
C ARG A 82 -14.01 -3.30 -1.49
N ARG A 83 -12.91 -3.53 -2.20
CA ARG A 83 -11.93 -2.51 -2.55
C ARG A 83 -12.57 -1.36 -3.34
N GLN A 84 -13.27 -1.69 -4.42
CA GLN A 84 -13.81 -0.68 -5.33
C GLN A 84 -14.82 0.23 -4.63
N LEU A 85 -15.64 -0.28 -3.69
CA LEU A 85 -16.50 0.55 -2.85
C LEU A 85 -15.71 1.56 -2.01
N THR A 86 -14.62 1.13 -1.37
CA THR A 86 -13.77 1.99 -0.54
C THR A 86 -13.04 3.04 -1.38
N ASP A 87 -12.45 2.64 -2.50
CA ASP A 87 -11.70 3.52 -3.40
C ASP A 87 -12.62 4.59 -4.01
N LEU A 88 -13.81 4.20 -4.47
CA LEU A 88 -14.79 5.13 -5.05
C LEU A 88 -15.44 6.05 -3.99
N ALA A 89 -15.42 5.67 -2.72
CA ALA A 89 -15.78 6.56 -1.61
C ALA A 89 -14.64 7.51 -1.22
N GLY A 90 -13.48 7.44 -1.87
CA GLY A 90 -12.31 8.25 -1.51
C GLY A 90 -11.74 7.91 -0.14
N LEU A 91 -12.08 6.74 0.42
CA LEU A 91 -11.64 6.27 1.74
C LEU A 91 -10.34 5.48 1.63
N VAL A 92 -9.37 6.05 0.91
CA VAL A 92 -8.06 5.41 0.70
C VAL A 92 -7.33 5.31 2.04
N GLY A 93 -7.40 4.14 2.67
CA GLY A 93 -6.70 3.77 3.90
C GLY A 93 -7.63 3.12 4.92
N GLY A 94 -7.83 1.81 4.84
CA GLY A 94 -8.41 1.04 5.95
C GLY A 94 -7.42 0.88 7.10
N GLU A 95 -7.79 0.08 8.10
CA GLU A 95 -6.80 -0.49 9.04
C GLU A 95 -5.63 -1.09 8.23
N PHE A 96 -4.41 -0.83 8.69
CA PHE A 96 -3.23 -1.41 8.05
C PHE A 96 -3.32 -2.93 8.16
N PRO A 97 -3.22 -3.66 7.03
CA PRO A 97 -3.22 -5.12 7.07
C PRO A 97 -2.03 -5.61 7.89
N THR A 98 -2.21 -6.74 8.58
CA THR A 98 -1.13 -7.36 9.35
C THR A 98 -0.03 -7.88 8.44
N VAL A 99 1.16 -8.08 8.98
CA VAL A 99 2.29 -8.65 8.23
C VAL A 99 1.94 -10.04 7.70
N GLU A 100 1.21 -10.84 8.47
CA GLU A 100 0.75 -12.18 8.09
C GLU A 100 -0.25 -12.11 6.93
N GLN A 101 -1.20 -11.18 6.99
CA GLN A 101 -2.15 -10.94 5.90
C GLN A 101 -1.44 -10.55 4.60
N LEU A 102 -0.46 -9.65 4.69
CA LEU A 102 0.33 -9.21 3.54
C LEU A 102 1.20 -10.35 2.99
N ARG A 103 1.85 -11.15 3.85
CA ARG A 103 2.63 -12.32 3.44
C ARG A 103 1.76 -13.38 2.75
N ALA A 104 0.54 -13.60 3.24
CA ALA A 104 -0.42 -14.52 2.63
C ALA A 104 -0.91 -14.03 1.26
N ALA A 105 -0.89 -12.72 1.01
CA ALA A 105 -1.24 -12.13 -0.29
C ALA A 105 -0.10 -12.18 -1.32
N ILE A 106 1.13 -12.55 -0.93
CA ILE A 106 2.24 -12.71 -1.87
C ILE A 106 2.03 -13.97 -2.71
N THR A 107 1.83 -13.78 -4.02
CA THR A 107 1.63 -14.90 -4.96
C THR A 107 2.95 -15.60 -5.32
N PRO A 108 2.89 -16.84 -5.82
CA PRO A 108 4.06 -17.52 -6.36
C PRO A 108 4.78 -16.73 -7.48
N GLU A 109 4.02 -16.03 -8.33
CA GLU A 109 4.57 -15.18 -9.40
C GLU A 109 5.35 -14.00 -8.84
N MET A 110 4.84 -13.35 -7.79
CA MET A 110 5.56 -12.27 -7.10
C MET A 110 6.90 -12.77 -6.54
N ARG A 111 6.92 -13.95 -5.90
CA ARG A 111 8.18 -14.56 -5.45
C ARG A 111 9.10 -14.90 -6.62
N ARG A 112 8.55 -15.42 -7.71
CA ARG A 112 9.33 -15.77 -8.91
C ARG A 112 10.01 -14.55 -9.51
N VAL A 113 9.35 -13.38 -9.51
CA VAL A 113 9.96 -12.12 -9.96
C VAL A 113 11.17 -11.73 -9.12
N LEU A 114 11.11 -11.89 -7.78
CA LEU A 114 12.27 -11.61 -6.91
C LEU A 114 13.48 -12.50 -7.25
N GLU A 115 13.22 -13.78 -7.50
CA GLU A 115 14.27 -14.74 -7.88
C GLU A 115 14.84 -14.47 -9.28
N LEU A 116 14.02 -14.01 -10.23
CA LEU A 116 14.47 -13.65 -11.57
C LEU A 116 15.32 -12.38 -11.61
N HIS A 117 15.22 -11.52 -10.59
CA HIS A 117 16.02 -10.29 -10.50
C HIS A 117 17.49 -10.56 -10.10
N ARG A 118 17.81 -11.79 -9.72
CA ARG A 118 19.17 -12.20 -9.34
C ARG A 118 20.14 -12.06 -10.52
N PRO A 119 21.42 -11.72 -10.28
CA PRO A 119 22.08 -11.60 -8.97
C PRO A 119 21.83 -10.25 -8.26
N ASN A 120 20.93 -9.42 -8.76
CA ASN A 120 20.64 -8.12 -8.17
C ASN A 120 19.63 -8.22 -7.02
N LEU A 121 19.58 -7.17 -6.20
CA LEU A 121 18.84 -7.15 -4.94
C LEU A 121 17.34 -6.99 -5.23
N ALA A 122 16.49 -7.83 -4.64
CA ALA A 122 15.04 -7.66 -4.71
C ALA A 122 14.35 -8.01 -3.39
N ALA A 123 13.38 -7.19 -2.98
CA ALA A 123 12.56 -7.45 -1.81
C ALA A 123 11.14 -6.89 -1.95
N LEU A 124 10.23 -7.45 -1.15
CA LEU A 124 8.89 -6.97 -0.89
C LEU A 124 8.79 -6.53 0.57
N LEU A 125 8.38 -5.29 0.77
CA LEU A 125 8.14 -4.69 2.07
C LEU A 125 6.71 -4.18 2.13
N ASP A 126 6.18 -3.94 3.33
CA ASP A 126 4.97 -3.14 3.48
C ASP A 126 5.28 -1.64 3.52
N THR A 127 4.25 -0.79 3.56
CA THR A 127 4.40 0.68 3.68
C THR A 127 5.05 1.15 4.97
N ARG A 128 5.19 0.26 5.96
CA ARG A 128 5.89 0.50 7.24
C ARG A 128 7.27 -0.15 7.26
N ALA A 129 7.75 -0.60 6.10
CA ALA A 129 9.03 -1.25 5.87
C ALA A 129 9.20 -2.60 6.58
N ASN A 130 8.10 -3.29 6.94
CA ASN A 130 8.16 -4.68 7.39
C ASN A 130 8.58 -5.58 6.23
N MET A 131 9.48 -6.52 6.49
CA MET A 131 9.97 -7.48 5.51
C MET A 131 8.91 -8.56 5.24
N LEU A 132 8.52 -8.71 3.97
CA LEU A 132 7.51 -9.68 3.54
C LEU A 132 8.12 -10.83 2.74
N ALA A 133 9.04 -10.52 1.82
CA ALA A 133 9.83 -11.48 1.07
C ALA A 133 11.08 -10.81 0.48
N SER A 134 12.09 -11.59 0.14
CA SER A 134 13.36 -11.12 -0.41
C SER A 134 14.02 -12.24 -1.20
N ASN A 135 14.93 -11.90 -2.10
CA ASN A 135 15.85 -12.85 -2.70
C ASN A 135 17.14 -12.95 -1.87
N GLU A 136 17.96 -13.98 -2.07
CA GLU A 136 19.16 -14.15 -1.26
C GLU A 136 20.22 -13.05 -1.50
N ALA A 137 20.23 -12.37 -2.66
CA ALA A 137 21.11 -11.22 -2.88
C ALA A 137 20.78 -10.07 -1.91
N TRP A 138 19.51 -9.89 -1.56
CA TRP A 138 19.08 -8.94 -0.53
C TRP A 138 19.58 -9.36 0.87
N GLU A 139 19.37 -10.62 1.25
CA GLU A 139 19.82 -11.13 2.57
C GLU A 139 21.35 -11.01 2.75
N GLN A 140 22.11 -11.30 1.69
CA GLN A 140 23.57 -11.14 1.71
C GLN A 140 24.01 -9.67 1.79
N ALA A 141 23.22 -8.77 1.19
CA ALA A 141 23.50 -7.33 1.23
C ALA A 141 23.13 -6.69 2.58
N PHE A 142 22.09 -7.19 3.24
CA PHE A 142 21.55 -6.69 4.50
C PHE A 142 21.42 -7.80 5.56
N PRO A 143 22.54 -8.39 6.02
CA PRO A 143 22.49 -9.49 6.97
C PRO A 143 21.81 -9.07 8.29
N GLY A 144 20.91 -9.93 8.80
CA GLY A 144 20.13 -9.68 10.02
C GLY A 144 18.76 -9.03 9.80
N VAL A 145 18.47 -8.54 8.57
CA VAL A 145 17.23 -7.78 8.31
C VAL A 145 15.97 -8.64 8.43
N SER A 146 16.06 -9.93 8.09
CA SER A 146 14.94 -10.87 8.18
C SER A 146 14.59 -11.20 9.63
N GLU A 147 15.59 -11.29 10.50
CA GLU A 147 15.47 -11.52 11.94
C GLU A 147 14.84 -10.32 12.64
N ASP A 148 15.27 -9.10 12.29
CA ASP A 148 14.64 -7.86 12.77
C ASP A 148 13.22 -7.68 12.20
N GLY A 149 12.92 -8.32 11.06
CA GLY A 149 11.61 -8.35 10.41
C GLY A 149 11.14 -7.00 9.84
N ASN A 150 11.92 -5.93 10.00
CA ASN A 150 11.62 -4.59 9.52
C ASN A 150 12.91 -3.84 9.17
N MET A 151 12.96 -3.23 7.99
CA MET A 151 14.14 -2.55 7.47
C MET A 151 14.56 -1.35 8.32
N LEU A 152 13.62 -0.64 8.95
CA LEU A 152 13.91 0.52 9.79
C LEU A 152 14.42 0.08 11.18
N ARG A 153 13.87 -1.01 11.73
CA ARG A 153 14.41 -1.63 12.96
C ARG A 153 15.85 -2.08 12.76
N TRP A 154 16.09 -2.78 11.66
CA TRP A 154 17.45 -3.17 11.27
C TRP A 154 18.34 -1.93 11.11
N PHE A 155 17.90 -0.93 10.36
CA PHE A 155 18.73 0.24 10.07
C PHE A 155 19.12 1.04 11.32
N PHE A 156 18.18 1.27 12.24
CA PHE A 156 18.41 2.11 13.43
C PHE A 156 18.88 1.33 14.67
N GLY A 157 18.53 0.05 14.79
CA GLY A 157 18.75 -0.76 15.97
C GLY A 157 19.81 -1.86 15.82
N ASN A 158 20.11 -2.32 14.60
CA ASN A 158 21.08 -3.38 14.38
C ASN A 158 22.49 -2.82 14.15
N GLU A 159 23.47 -3.32 14.92
CA GLU A 159 24.86 -2.90 14.78
C GLU A 159 25.43 -3.16 13.37
N LEU A 160 24.95 -4.20 12.69
CA LEU A 160 25.36 -4.53 11.33
C LEU A 160 25.02 -3.42 10.34
N ALA A 161 23.95 -2.65 10.56
CA ALA A 161 23.57 -1.57 9.66
C ALA A 161 24.67 -0.51 9.53
N THR A 162 25.34 -0.15 10.63
CA THR A 162 26.46 0.82 10.60
C THR A 162 27.71 0.27 9.92
N ARG A 163 27.87 -1.06 9.87
CA ARG A 163 28.99 -1.73 9.17
C ARG A 163 28.72 -1.87 7.68
N VAL A 164 27.46 -2.08 7.31
CA VAL A 164 26.99 -2.31 5.94
C VAL A 164 26.75 -0.99 5.20
N MET A 165 26.06 -0.03 5.81
CA MET A 165 25.72 1.24 5.18
C MET A 165 26.90 2.20 5.30
N VAL A 166 27.56 2.49 4.17
CA VAL A 166 28.76 3.34 4.16
C VAL A 166 28.45 4.79 4.56
N ASN A 167 27.25 5.27 4.19
CA ASN A 167 26.80 6.65 4.43
C ASN A 167 25.70 6.73 5.50
N TRP A 168 25.74 5.84 6.49
CA TRP A 168 24.66 5.61 7.45
C TRP A 168 24.07 6.90 8.04
N GLU A 169 24.87 7.89 8.46
CA GLU A 169 24.36 9.15 9.02
C GLU A 169 23.61 10.02 8.02
N ALA A 170 24.02 10.02 6.75
CA ALA A 170 23.31 10.74 5.69
C ALA A 170 21.99 10.02 5.36
N ASP A 171 22.05 8.70 5.25
CA ASP A 171 20.90 7.85 4.94
C ASP A 171 19.84 7.94 6.06
N ALA A 172 20.25 8.00 7.33
CA ALA A 172 19.36 8.17 8.48
C ALA A 172 18.50 9.44 8.38
N ARG A 173 19.11 10.57 7.99
CA ARG A 173 18.40 11.84 7.79
C ARG A 173 17.46 11.76 6.60
N GLN A 174 17.88 11.14 5.50
CA GLN A 174 17.04 10.97 4.32
C GLN A 174 15.82 10.08 4.62
N ILE A 175 16.02 8.97 5.33
CA ILE A 175 14.94 8.07 5.78
C ILE A 175 13.95 8.82 6.67
N ALA A 176 14.41 9.61 7.64
CA ALA A 176 13.52 10.38 8.53
C ALA A 176 12.66 11.40 7.75
N ARG A 177 13.23 12.09 6.75
CA ARG A 177 12.50 13.03 5.88
C ARG A 177 11.49 12.31 4.97
N TRP A 178 11.90 11.16 4.43
CA TRP A 178 11.03 10.30 3.61
C TRP A 178 9.84 9.79 4.41
N MET A 179 10.06 9.30 5.65
CA MET A 179 8.98 8.85 6.53
C MET A 179 7.97 9.96 6.80
N ARG A 180 8.42 11.20 7.08
CA ARG A 180 7.52 12.34 7.28
C ARG A 180 6.69 12.66 6.03
N GLY A 181 7.31 12.62 4.85
CA GLY A 181 6.60 12.76 3.58
C GLY A 181 5.58 11.64 3.34
N LEU A 182 5.94 10.39 3.66
CA LEU A 182 5.05 9.23 3.53
C LEU A 182 3.82 9.34 4.42
N ILE A 183 4.01 9.67 5.71
CA ILE A 183 2.94 9.87 6.69
C ILE A 183 2.01 11.01 6.26
N GLY A 184 2.57 12.14 5.81
CA GLY A 184 1.77 13.26 5.31
C GLY A 184 0.89 12.90 4.11
N ARG A 185 1.38 12.04 3.21
CA ARG A 185 0.62 11.58 2.03
C ARG A 185 -0.33 10.42 2.32
N SER A 186 -0.12 9.66 3.39
CA SER A 186 -0.99 8.53 3.70
C SER A 186 -2.36 8.98 4.21
N GLY A 187 -2.46 10.18 4.80
CA GLY A 187 -3.68 10.64 5.48
C GLY A 187 -4.01 9.82 6.74
N HIS A 188 -3.11 8.93 7.18
CA HIS A 188 -3.30 7.98 8.28
C HIS A 188 -2.08 8.03 9.21
N ALA A 189 -1.95 9.12 9.97
CA ALA A 189 -0.83 9.32 10.87
C ALA A 189 -0.86 8.34 12.05
N GLU A 190 -2.05 7.98 12.54
CA GLU A 190 -2.23 7.04 13.64
C GLU A 190 -1.60 5.67 13.35
N GLY A 191 -1.66 5.19 12.10
CA GLY A 191 -1.11 3.88 11.74
C GLY A 191 0.42 3.80 11.75
N PHE A 192 1.12 4.92 11.90
CA PHE A 192 2.57 4.99 12.06
C PHE A 192 3.01 5.32 13.49
N ALA A 193 2.08 5.64 14.40
CA ALA A 193 2.40 6.13 15.74
C ALA A 193 3.24 5.13 16.55
N ASP A 194 2.87 3.84 16.53
CA ASP A 194 3.60 2.79 17.24
C ASP A 194 5.02 2.60 16.70
N LEU A 195 5.18 2.62 15.37
CA LEU A 195 6.49 2.52 14.73
C LEU A 195 7.36 3.73 15.07
N ILE A 196 6.82 4.94 15.06
CA ILE A 196 7.56 6.15 15.44
C ILE A 196 7.98 6.08 16.91
N ARG A 197 7.08 5.66 17.79
CA ARG A 197 7.37 5.49 19.23
C ARG A 197 8.50 4.49 19.44
N GLU A 198 8.44 3.34 18.77
CA GLU A 198 9.47 2.31 18.80
C GLU A 198 10.82 2.85 18.29
N LEU A 199 10.86 3.40 17.07
CA LEU A 199 12.09 3.97 16.52
C LEU A 199 12.62 5.14 17.36
N GLY A 200 11.73 5.84 18.06
CA GLY A 200 12.02 6.88 19.04
C GLY A 200 12.90 6.42 20.19
N GLU A 201 13.03 5.13 20.45
CA GLU A 201 13.95 4.58 21.46
C GLU A 201 15.43 4.70 21.00
N PHE A 202 15.69 4.70 19.68
CA PHE A 202 17.03 4.83 19.12
C PHE A 202 17.49 6.30 19.10
N PRO A 203 18.61 6.66 19.79
CA PRO A 203 19.08 8.04 19.87
C PRO A 203 19.32 8.70 18.51
N LYS A 204 19.86 7.95 17.56
CA LYS A 204 20.14 8.45 16.22
C LYS A 204 18.89 8.69 15.38
N PHE A 205 17.83 7.90 15.57
CA PHE A 205 16.53 8.19 14.98
C PHE A 205 15.97 9.50 15.54
N ARG A 206 15.98 9.68 16.87
CA ARG A 206 15.53 10.95 17.50
C ARG A 206 16.26 12.16 16.96
N GLN A 207 17.59 12.05 16.78
CA GLN A 207 18.40 13.10 16.17
C GLN A 207 17.94 13.41 14.74
N ALA A 208 17.91 12.39 13.86
CA ALA A 208 17.52 12.56 12.46
C ALA A 208 16.07 13.04 12.30
N TRP A 209 15.17 12.65 13.21
CA TRP A 209 13.78 13.10 13.25
C TRP A 209 13.68 14.58 13.64
N SER A 210 14.46 15.00 14.64
CA SER A 210 14.46 16.38 15.15
C SER A 210 15.05 17.40 14.17
N ASP A 211 15.93 16.95 13.27
CA ASP A 211 16.55 17.79 12.22
C ASP A 211 15.54 18.41 11.24
N GLY A 212 14.28 17.97 11.22
CA GLY A 212 13.25 18.60 10.40
C GLY A 212 13.38 18.31 8.89
N GLY A 213 12.53 18.96 8.09
CA GLY A 213 12.47 18.80 6.62
C GLY A 213 11.61 17.63 6.10
N VAL A 214 11.14 17.71 4.85
CA VAL A 214 10.38 16.64 4.20
C VAL A 214 11.04 16.35 2.86
N GLU A 215 11.13 15.08 2.52
CA GLU A 215 11.61 14.63 1.22
C GLU A 215 10.59 13.66 0.64
N PHE A 216 10.21 13.90 -0.60
CA PHE A 216 9.40 12.96 -1.35
C PHE A 216 10.37 11.91 -1.89
N ALA A 217 10.05 10.63 -1.70
CA ALA A 217 10.94 9.53 -2.04
C ALA A 217 11.55 9.77 -3.43
N PRO A 218 12.88 9.77 -3.58
CA PRO A 218 13.46 9.85 -4.90
C PRO A 218 12.98 8.65 -5.71
N HIS A 219 12.78 8.82 -7.01
CA HIS A 219 12.41 7.71 -7.90
C HIS A 219 13.44 6.56 -7.85
N VAL A 220 14.67 6.86 -7.41
CA VAL A 220 15.77 5.92 -7.21
C VAL A 220 16.57 6.33 -5.97
N TRP A 221 16.76 5.41 -5.03
CA TRP A 221 17.68 5.54 -3.91
C TRP A 221 19.09 5.15 -4.36
N THR A 222 20.11 5.87 -3.91
CA THR A 222 21.51 5.49 -4.14
C THR A 222 22.12 5.00 -2.84
N LEU A 223 22.29 3.69 -2.71
CA LEU A 223 22.86 3.07 -1.51
C LEU A 223 24.34 2.79 -1.73
N GLN A 224 25.16 3.13 -0.74
CA GLN A 224 26.57 2.74 -0.70
C GLN A 224 26.71 1.63 0.33
N LEU A 225 26.84 0.40 -0.15
CA LEU A 225 26.89 -0.80 0.69
C LEU A 225 28.32 -1.29 0.84
N ARG A 226 28.62 -1.89 1.98
CA ARG A 226 29.86 -2.57 2.29
C ARG A 226 29.53 -3.99 2.73
N ASN A 227 30.14 -4.97 2.08
CA ASN A 227 30.06 -6.34 2.58
C ASN A 227 30.80 -6.42 3.93
N PRO A 228 30.13 -6.85 5.02
CA PRO A 228 30.72 -6.79 6.36
C PRO A 228 31.82 -7.84 6.58
N VAL A 229 31.92 -8.86 5.73
CA VAL A 229 32.94 -9.92 5.80
C VAL A 229 34.16 -9.57 4.94
N THR A 230 33.95 -9.16 3.69
CA THR A 230 35.04 -8.91 2.73
C THR A 230 35.48 -7.45 2.68
N GLY A 231 34.68 -6.52 3.21
CA GLY A 231 34.92 -5.08 3.12
C GLY A 231 34.64 -4.47 1.74
N LEU A 232 34.28 -5.28 0.73
CA LEU A 232 33.99 -4.80 -0.62
C LEU A 232 32.85 -3.79 -0.61
N ARG A 233 33.07 -2.63 -1.23
CA ARG A 233 32.05 -1.59 -1.38
C ARG A 233 31.37 -1.66 -2.73
N ARG A 234 30.05 -1.44 -2.77
CA ARG A 234 29.25 -1.41 -3.98
C ARG A 234 28.23 -0.28 -3.90
N LYS A 235 28.04 0.39 -5.03
CA LYS A 235 26.95 1.34 -5.23
C LYS A 235 25.75 0.59 -5.78
N ILE A 236 24.57 0.83 -5.22
CA ILE A 236 23.31 0.25 -5.66
C ILE A 236 22.32 1.38 -5.94
N TYR A 237 21.71 1.34 -7.12
CA TYR A 237 20.51 2.12 -7.44
C TYR A 237 19.28 1.28 -7.10
N ALA A 238 18.53 1.67 -6.08
CA ALA A 238 17.32 0.98 -5.64
C ALA A 238 16.06 1.75 -6.04
N GLN A 239 15.26 1.15 -6.91
CA GLN A 239 13.96 1.69 -7.29
C GLN A 239 12.87 1.07 -6.41
N THR A 240 11.94 1.91 -5.96
CA THR A 240 10.76 1.45 -5.23
C THR A 240 9.51 1.58 -6.10
N GLY A 241 8.71 0.52 -6.15
CA GLY A 241 7.45 0.47 -6.88
C GLY A 241 6.34 -0.02 -5.97
N ARG A 242 5.19 0.66 -5.97
CA ARG A 242 3.98 0.10 -5.34
C ARG A 242 3.49 -1.08 -6.17
N MET A 243 3.20 -2.19 -5.50
CA MET A 243 2.54 -3.33 -6.12
C MET A 243 1.14 -3.47 -5.55
N ASP A 244 0.19 -3.72 -6.43
CA ASP A 244 -1.16 -4.08 -6.02
C ASP A 244 -1.21 -5.57 -5.73
N GLY A 245 -1.18 -5.93 -4.44
CA GLY A 245 -1.28 -7.31 -3.97
C GLY A 245 -2.69 -7.91 -4.08
N GLY A 246 -3.51 -7.44 -5.03
CA GLY A 246 -4.92 -7.79 -5.20
C GLY A 246 -5.81 -7.38 -4.03
N ALA A 247 -5.64 -8.05 -2.88
CA ALA A 247 -6.39 -7.85 -1.65
C ALA A 247 -5.95 -6.61 -0.84
N TYR A 248 -4.70 -6.17 -0.98
CA TYR A 248 -4.13 -5.04 -0.21
C TYR A 248 -3.40 -4.06 -1.15
N PRO A 249 -4.13 -3.32 -2.00
CA PRO A 249 -3.54 -2.37 -2.94
C PRO A 249 -2.77 -1.26 -2.22
N GLY A 250 -1.65 -0.83 -2.80
CA GLY A 250 -0.82 0.24 -2.24
C GLY A 250 -0.10 -0.07 -0.92
N HIS A 251 -0.29 -1.25 -0.33
CA HIS A 251 0.39 -1.68 0.89
C HIS A 251 1.68 -2.45 0.64
N LEU A 252 1.87 -3.02 -0.56
CA LEU A 252 3.10 -3.72 -0.93
C LEU A 252 4.04 -2.78 -1.70
N LEU A 253 5.30 -2.77 -1.28
CA LEU A 253 6.40 -2.05 -1.90
C LEU A 253 7.41 -3.07 -2.42
N ALA A 254 7.63 -3.09 -3.74
CA ALA A 254 8.76 -3.77 -4.33
C ALA A 254 9.98 -2.85 -4.31
N ILE A 255 11.13 -3.39 -3.92
CA ILE A 255 12.42 -2.74 -4.02
C ILE A 255 13.28 -3.56 -4.97
N LEU A 256 13.73 -2.93 -6.05
CA LEU A 256 14.63 -3.52 -7.04
C LEU A 256 15.93 -2.72 -7.06
N GLY A 257 17.02 -3.35 -6.59
CA GLY A 257 18.36 -2.79 -6.61
C GLY A 257 19.11 -3.24 -7.85
N LEU A 258 19.88 -2.34 -8.48
CA LEU A 258 20.82 -2.63 -9.56
C LEU A 258 22.20 -2.05 -9.21
N PRO A 259 23.31 -2.67 -9.65
CA PRO A 259 24.64 -2.11 -9.49
C PRO A 259 24.74 -0.76 -10.22
N GLY A 260 25.46 0.19 -9.62
CA GLY A 260 25.53 1.56 -10.10
C GLY A 260 26.90 2.13 -10.37
#